data_AF-A0A9X0QIX4-F1
#
_entry.id   AF-A0A9X0QIX4-F1
#
_cell.length_a   1.000
_cell.length_b   1.000
_cell.length_c   1.000
_cell.angle_alpha   90.00
_cell.angle_beta   90.00
_cell.angle_gamma   90.00
#
_symmetry.space_group_name_H-M   'P 1'
#
loop_
_entity.id
_entity.type
_entity.pdbx_description
1 polymer ?
#
loop_
_entity_poly.entity_id
_entity_poly.type
_entity_poly.pdbx_seq_one_letter_code
_entity_poly.pdbx_strand_id
1 'polypeptide(L)'
;MNRHLTCKMIAAIVMGAFLGIFINYGYAMWGRHGHDAFIAYEEHRFDKYMATPHLSIGIIVISIFVASIFFFFYELMTLWAFRILKAPKSVFTEK
;
A
#
# COMPACT_ATOMS: atom_id res chain seq x y z
N MET A 1 -4.25 10.15 -25.77
CA MET A 1 -4.26 9.85 -24.32
C MET A 1 -2.82 9.61 -23.86
N ASN A 2 -2.38 10.34 -22.83
CA ASN A 2 -0.98 10.34 -22.41
C ASN A 2 -0.66 9.03 -21.68
N ARG A 3 0.10 8.12 -22.32
CA ARG A 3 0.33 6.74 -21.82
C ARG A 3 0.84 6.68 -20.39
N HIS A 4 1.65 7.67 -20.02
CA HIS A 4 2.16 7.84 -18.67
C HIS A 4 1.06 8.10 -17.62
N LEU A 5 0.04 8.90 -17.98
CA LEU A 5 -1.11 9.17 -17.11
C LEU A 5 -1.94 7.90 -16.90
N THR A 6 -2.14 7.11 -17.96
CA THR A 6 -2.84 5.82 -17.88
C THR A 6 -2.11 4.82 -16.97
N CYS A 7 -0.78 4.71 -17.04
CA CYS A 7 -0.01 3.87 -16.13
C CYS A 7 -0.17 4.30 -14.67
N LYS A 8 -0.11 5.60 -14.38
CA LYS A 8 -0.28 6.13 -13.02
C LYS A 8 -1.67 5.85 -12.47
N MET A 9 -2.70 5.98 -13.29
CA MET A 9 -4.07 5.64 -12.88
C MET A 9 -4.22 4.15 -12.55
N ILE A 10 -3.67 3.27 -13.38
CA ILE A 10 -3.71 1.81 -13.12
C ILE A 10 -2.97 1.48 -11.82
N ALA A 11 -1.77 2.03 -11.61
CA ALA A 11 -1.01 1.81 -10.38
C ALA A 11 -1.77 2.30 -9.13
N ALA A 12 -2.41 3.47 -9.21
CA ALA A 12 -3.23 4.01 -8.13
C ALA A 12 -4.43 3.12 -7.81
N ILE A 13 -5.13 2.59 -8.82
CA ILE A 13 -6.27 1.68 -8.64
C ILE A 13 -5.82 0.40 -7.94
N VAL A 14 -4.70 -0.19 -8.37
CA VAL A 14 -4.18 -1.42 -7.75
C VAL A 14 -3.76 -1.17 -6.30
N MET A 15 -3.04 -0.08 -6.02
CA MET A 15 -2.68 0.30 -4.65
C MET A 15 -3.91 0.53 -3.77
N GLY A 16 -4.94 1.20 -4.30
CA GLY A 16 -6.21 1.40 -3.61
C GLY A 16 -6.92 0.07 -3.30
N ALA A 17 -6.91 -0.88 -4.24
CA ALA A 17 -7.48 -2.22 -4.02
C ALA A 17 -6.73 -2.98 -2.91
N PHE A 18 -5.40 -2.95 -2.92
CA PHE A 18 -4.59 -3.56 -1.85
C PHE A 18 -4.88 -2.94 -0.48
N LEU A 19 -4.98 -1.61 -0.41
CA LEU A 19 -5.32 -0.91 0.83
C LEU A 19 -6.73 -1.30 1.32
N GLY A 20 -7.70 -1.37 0.41
CA GLY A 20 -9.06 -1.82 0.74
C GLY A 20 -9.11 -3.25 1.28
N ILE A 21 -8.37 -4.18 0.67
CA ILE A 21 -8.26 -5.56 1.15
C ILE A 21 -7.61 -5.61 2.53
N PHE A 22 -6.54 -4.85 2.75
CA PHE A 22 -5.84 -4.78 4.03
C PHE A 22 -6.78 -4.29 5.14
N ILE A 23 -7.51 -3.20 4.89
CA ILE A 23 -8.50 -2.64 5.82
C ILE A 23 -9.61 -3.67 6.10
N ASN A 24 -10.17 -4.29 5.06
CA ASN A 24 -11.23 -5.26 5.22
C ASN A 24 -10.78 -6.50 6.01
N TYR A 25 -9.55 -6.97 5.77
CA TYR A 25 -8.95 -8.05 6.56
C TYR A 25 -8.80 -7.66 8.03
N GLY A 26 -8.36 -6.42 8.31
CA GLY A 26 -8.32 -5.86 9.66
C GLY A 26 -9.69 -5.90 10.33
N TYR A 27 -10.73 -5.38 9.68
CA TYR A 27 -12.10 -5.41 10.21
C TYR A 27 -12.62 -6.83 10.44
N ALA A 28 -12.37 -7.76 9.51
CA ALA A 28 -12.76 -9.15 9.67
C ALA A 28 -12.02 -9.84 10.82
N MET A 29 -10.75 -9.50 11.04
CA MET A 29 -9.97 -9.97 12.17
C MET A 29 -10.52 -9.39 13.48
N TRP A 30 -10.85 -8.11 13.51
CA TRP A 30 -11.42 -7.43 14.69
C TRP A 30 -12.80 -7.98 15.05
N GLY A 31 -13.65 -8.27 14.05
CA GLY A 31 -14.94 -8.91 14.28
C GLY A 31 -14.84 -10.30 14.94
N ARG A 32 -13.71 -11.01 14.78
CA ARG A 32 -13.49 -12.33 15.39
C ARG A 32 -12.98 -12.28 16.83
N HIS A 33 -12.29 -11.21 17.24
CA HIS A 33 -11.73 -11.11 18.59
C HIS A 33 -12.80 -10.76 19.64
N GLY A 34 -13.98 -10.30 19.22
CA GLY A 34 -14.97 -9.77 20.14
C GLY A 34 -14.55 -8.41 20.69
N HIS A 35 -15.52 -7.60 21.11
CA HIS A 35 -15.29 -6.23 21.55
C HIS A 35 -14.28 -6.16 22.71
N ASP A 36 -14.45 -7.01 23.72
CA ASP A 36 -13.66 -6.90 24.96
C ASP A 36 -12.21 -7.39 24.77
N ALA A 37 -11.98 -8.44 23.97
CA ALA A 37 -10.62 -8.87 23.67
C ALA A 37 -9.91 -7.88 22.72
N PHE A 38 -10.65 -7.19 21.84
CA PHE A 38 -10.10 -6.10 21.04
C PHE A 38 -9.67 -4.93 21.92
N ILE A 39 -10.52 -4.48 22.86
CA ILE A 39 -10.15 -3.40 23.78
C ILE A 39 -8.96 -3.80 24.64
N ALA A 40 -8.94 -5.00 25.23
CA ALA A 40 -7.80 -5.44 26.04
C ALA A 40 -6.49 -5.52 25.22
N TYR A 41 -6.56 -5.93 23.95
CA TYR A 41 -5.40 -5.96 23.06
C TYR A 41 -4.91 -4.56 22.68
N GLU A 42 -5.81 -3.66 22.32
CA GLU A 42 -5.46 -2.28 21.94
C GLU A 42 -5.00 -1.46 23.15
N GLU A 43 -5.59 -1.66 24.33
CA GLU A 43 -5.15 -1.05 25.59
C GLU A 43 -3.72 -1.50 25.93
N HIS A 44 -3.44 -2.80 25.87
CA HIS A 44 -2.09 -3.31 26.07
C HIS A 44 -1.08 -2.76 25.04
N ARG A 45 -1.50 -2.63 23.78
CA ARG A 45 -0.67 -2.06 22.71
C ARG A 45 -0.43 -0.57 22.93
N PHE A 46 -1.46 0.17 23.33
CA PHE A 46 -1.38 1.59 23.64
C PHE A 46 -0.43 1.81 24.81
N ASP A 47 -0.57 1.07 25.91
CA ASP A 47 0.32 1.18 27.06
C ASP A 47 1.77 0.89 26.70
N LYS A 48 2.00 -0.11 25.84
CA LYS A 48 3.34 -0.52 25.43
C LYS A 48 4.02 0.45 24.45
N TYR A 49 3.27 1.09 23.56
CA TYR A 49 3.83 1.84 22.43
C TYR A 49 3.45 3.32 22.39
N MET A 50 2.42 3.76 23.09
CA MET A 50 1.80 5.08 22.96
C MET A 50 1.61 5.84 24.28
N ALA A 51 1.37 5.16 25.41
CA ALA A 51 1.09 5.81 26.69
C ALA A 51 2.26 6.64 27.22
N THR A 52 3.49 6.28 26.88
CA THR A 52 4.66 7.12 27.11
C THR A 52 5.16 7.71 25.79
N PRO A 53 5.04 9.04 25.59
CA PRO A 53 5.50 9.70 24.38
C PRO A 53 7.03 9.73 24.37
N HIS A 54 7.64 8.66 23.87
CA HIS A 54 9.01 8.70 23.40
C HIS A 54 8.93 9.15 21.95
N LEU A 55 9.32 10.39 21.66
CA LEU A 55 9.58 10.84 20.29
C LEU A 55 10.81 10.06 19.80
N SER A 56 10.56 8.80 19.48
CA SER A 56 11.59 7.81 19.20
C SER A 56 11.97 8.05 17.76
N ILE A 57 13.17 8.60 17.55
CA ILE A 57 13.80 8.77 16.24
C ILE A 57 13.60 7.51 15.37
N GLY A 58 13.55 6.33 15.99
CA GLY A 58 13.16 5.07 15.36
C GLY A 58 11.83 5.12 14.59
N ILE A 59 10.76 5.72 15.10
CA ILE A 59 9.47 5.85 14.40
C ILE A 59 9.63 6.69 13.13
N ILE A 60 10.38 7.80 13.19
CA ILE A 60 10.62 8.66 12.02
C ILE A 60 11.41 7.88 10.97
N VAL A 61 12.48 7.20 11.37
CA VAL A 61 13.32 6.38 10.48
C VAL A 61 12.51 5.23 9.85
N ILE A 62 11.72 4.53 10.65
CA ILE A 62 10.84 3.44 10.17
C ILE A 62 9.80 4.00 9.20
N SER A 63 9.20 5.15 9.49
CA SER A 63 8.19 5.76 8.62
C SER A 63 8.77 6.18 7.27
N ILE A 64 9.97 6.77 7.27
CA ILE A 64 10.69 7.11 6.04
C ILE A 64 11.03 5.85 5.25
N PHE A 65 11.51 4.79 5.93
CA PHE A 65 11.85 3.52 5.30
C PHE A 65 10.64 2.85 4.66
N VAL A 66 9.52 2.77 5.39
CA VAL A 66 8.25 2.22 4.90
C VAL A 66 7.71 3.05 3.73
N ALA A 67 7.73 4.38 3.83
CA ALA A 67 7.32 5.26 2.73
C ALA A 67 8.20 5.07 1.48
N SER A 68 9.51 4.89 1.66
CA SER A 68 10.46 4.61 0.58
C SER A 68 10.15 3.27 -0.11
N ILE A 69 9.81 2.24 0.68
CA ILE A 69 9.37 0.94 0.14
C ILE A 69 8.10 1.11 -0.69
N PHE A 70 7.09 1.80 -0.17
CA PHE A 70 5.85 2.04 -0.91
C PHE A 70 6.08 2.82 -2.20
N PHE A 71 6.93 3.85 -2.15
CA PHE A 71 7.32 4.62 -3.34
C PHE A 71 8.05 3.74 -4.36
N PHE A 72 8.98 2.89 -3.91
CA PHE A 72 9.69 1.95 -4.76
C PHE A 72 8.74 0.96 -5.45
N PHE A 73 7.79 0.38 -4.72
CA PHE A 73 6.78 -0.51 -5.31
C PHE A 73 5.90 0.23 -6.32
N TYR A 74 5.48 1.45 -6.00
CA TYR A 74 4.73 2.28 -6.92
C TYR A 74 5.50 2.52 -8.23
N GLU A 75 6.77 2.93 -8.16
CA GLU A 75 7.62 3.12 -9.35
C GLU A 75 7.90 1.81 -10.09
N LEU A 76 8.11 0.70 -9.38
CA LEU A 76 8.30 -0.60 -10.03
C LEU A 76 7.07 -1.00 -10.84
N MET A 77 5.87 -0.78 -10.29
CA MET A 77 4.61 -1.06 -10.98
C MET A 77 4.39 -0.15 -12.19
N THR A 78 4.73 1.14 -12.12
CA THR A 78 4.62 2.05 -13.27
C THR A 78 5.56 1.64 -14.39
N LEU A 79 6.80 1.24 -14.06
CA LEU A 79 7.77 0.72 -15.03
C LEU A 79 7.30 -0.59 -15.67
N TRP A 80 6.75 -1.50 -14.87
CA TRP A 80 6.18 -2.76 -15.36
C TRP A 80 5.02 -2.52 -16.32
N ALA A 81 4.08 -1.64 -15.94
CA ALA A 81 2.96 -1.23 -16.79
C ALA A 81 3.44 -0.55 -18.09
N PHE A 82 4.47 0.30 -18.02
CA PHE A 82 5.06 0.92 -19.21
C PHE A 82 5.68 -0.13 -20.13
N ARG A 83 6.38 -1.14 -19.61
CA ARG A 83 6.93 -2.24 -20.43
C ARG A 83 5.84 -3.02 -21.17
N ILE A 84 4.74 -3.37 -20.49
CA ILE A 84 3.61 -4.06 -21.12
C ILE A 84 3.00 -3.20 -22.23
N LEU A 85 2.77 -1.92 -21.97
CA LEU A 85 2.14 -1.00 -22.93
C LEU A 85 3.08 -0.55 -24.07
N LYS A 86 4.38 -0.84 -23.96
CA LYS A 86 5.38 -0.67 -25.01
C LYS A 86 5.57 -1.94 -25.85
N ALA A 87 4.64 -2.90 -25.79
CA ALA A 87 4.57 -3.97 -26.79
C ALA A 87 4.51 -3.35 -28.20
N PRO A 88 5.37 -3.80 -29.13
CA PRO A 88 5.57 -3.13 -30.42
C PRO A 88 4.29 -3.14 -31.27
N LYS A 89 3.93 -1.97 -31.82
CA LYS A 89 3.00 -1.84 -32.95
C LYS A 89 3.66 -2.43 -34.22
N SER A 90 3.85 -3.74 -34.30
CA SER A 90 4.37 -4.39 -35.51
C SER A 90 3.43 -5.46 -36.07
N VAL A 91 2.12 -5.40 -35.77
CA VAL A 91 1.12 -6.36 -36.28
C VAL A 91 -0.06 -5.65 -37.00
N PHE A 92 0.13 -4.42 -37.49
CA PHE A 92 -0.89 -3.73 -38.31
C PHE A 92 -0.33 -3.06 -39.58
N THR A 93 0.77 -3.59 -40.11
CA THR A 93 1.24 -3.29 -41.47
C THR A 93 1.59 -4.61 -42.13
N GLU A 94 0.57 -5.30 -42.64
CA GLU A 94 0.62 -6.01 -43.93
C GLU A 94 -0.74 -6.65 -44.22
N LYS A 95 -1.58 -5.90 -44.94
CA LYS A 95 -2.14 -6.21 -46.27
C LYS A 95 -3.43 -5.42 -46.48
#